data_AF-A0A3B8YXB5-F1
#
_entry.id   AF-A0A3B8YXB5-F1
#
_cell.length_a   1.000
_cell.length_b   1.000
_cell.length_c   1.000
_cell.angle_alpha   90.00
_cell.angle_beta   90.00
_cell.angle_gamma   90.00
#
_symmetry.space_group_name_H-M   'P 1'
#
loop_
_entity.id
_entity.type
_entity.pdbx_description
1 polymer ?
#
loop_
_entity_poly.entity_id
_entity_poly.type
_entity_poly.pdbx_seq_one_letter_code
_entity_poly.pdbx_strand_id
1 'polypeptide(L)'
;MKNKRSRSQNTLTRRRFLRHGMAGMVATGLGTRLFLREAAAAPTGKRLLVCLFQRGAVDGLNMVVPFGDPNYGSTRPDIAIGAPSQADGALNLDGFFGLHPAMESLMPAWSDRSLAIIHACGSPDPTRSHFDAQDYMETGTPGVKGSPDGWLNRHLQSTSGDADLRGIAVTNTTPRILAGEAASYAASTLTSLDLGRGTDGTLVRQAIDEMYVGRGDLLGTTVGETLANYEIFTELGAQGYAPQNGAAYPNSSLGRSLQEIAQVRRADI
;
A
#
# COMPACT_ATOMS: atom_id res chain seq x y z
N MET A 1 20.27 40.71 55.53
CA MET A 1 19.25 40.35 54.52
C MET A 1 19.82 39.25 53.63
N LYS A 2 19.35 38.00 53.79
CA LYS A 2 19.75 36.84 52.98
C LYS A 2 18.58 36.48 52.06
N ASN A 3 18.80 36.41 50.75
CA ASN A 3 17.82 35.84 49.83
C ASN A 3 18.52 34.80 48.94
N LYS A 4 18.42 33.53 49.34
CA LYS A 4 18.82 32.38 48.51
C LYS A 4 17.65 32.05 47.58
N ARG A 5 17.83 32.26 46.27
CA ARG A 5 16.92 31.70 45.24
C ARG A 5 17.09 30.17 45.22
N SER A 6 16.03 29.44 45.57
CA SER A 6 15.92 28.00 45.36
C SER A 6 15.63 27.73 43.89
N ARG A 7 16.50 26.96 43.23
CA ARG A 7 16.35 26.50 41.84
C ARG A 7 15.74 25.10 41.90
N SER A 8 14.44 24.97 41.58
CA SER A 8 13.77 23.66 41.49
C SER A 8 14.29 22.90 40.27
N GLN A 9 15.16 21.91 40.50
CA GLN A 9 15.59 20.93 39.51
C GLN A 9 14.43 19.96 39.24
N ASN A 10 13.82 20.02 38.06
CA ASN A 10 12.83 19.03 37.60
C ASN A 10 13.54 17.69 37.33
N THR A 11 13.65 16.84 38.35
CA THR A 11 14.23 15.51 38.20
C THR A 11 13.17 14.53 37.67
N LEU A 12 13.38 14.03 36.45
CA LEU A 12 12.64 12.91 35.87
C LEU A 12 12.77 11.69 36.80
N THR A 13 11.72 11.42 37.58
CA THR A 13 11.72 10.32 38.53
C THR A 13 11.32 9.03 37.82
N ARG A 14 12.03 7.92 38.08
CA ARG A 14 11.75 6.58 37.51
C ARG A 14 10.26 6.18 37.57
N ARG A 15 9.56 6.61 38.63
CA ARG A 15 8.12 6.37 38.82
C ARG A 15 7.22 7.14 37.85
N ARG A 16 7.59 8.37 37.45
CA ARG A 16 6.90 9.13 36.40
C ARG A 16 7.20 8.55 35.02
N PHE A 17 8.45 8.15 34.76
CA PHE A 17 8.83 7.47 33.52
C PHE A 17 8.08 6.15 33.32
N LEU A 18 7.99 5.30 34.36
CA LEU A 18 7.23 4.05 34.29
C LEU A 18 5.72 4.28 34.16
N ARG A 19 5.14 5.28 34.83
CA ARG A 19 3.71 5.62 34.68
C ARG A 19 3.37 6.10 33.27
N HIS A 20 4.21 6.95 32.67
CA HIS A 20 3.97 7.45 31.31
C HIS A 20 4.36 6.42 30.23
N GLY A 21 5.39 5.60 30.47
CA GLY A 21 5.80 4.52 29.56
C GLY A 21 4.77 3.37 29.48
N MET A 22 4.12 3.01 30.60
CA MET A 22 3.06 1.98 30.58
C MET A 22 1.78 2.45 29.87
N ALA A 23 1.43 3.73 29.93
CA ALA A 23 0.28 4.25 29.20
C ALA A 23 0.46 4.15 27.67
N GLY A 24 1.67 4.42 27.16
CA GLY A 24 1.99 4.29 25.73
C GLY A 24 1.99 2.84 25.24
N MET A 25 2.41 1.89 26.08
CA MET A 25 2.47 0.45 25.75
C MET A 25 1.08 -0.22 25.76
N VAL A 26 0.20 0.21 26.66
CA VAL A 26 -1.21 -0.26 26.71
C VAL A 26 -2.00 0.27 25.51
N ALA A 27 -1.77 1.53 25.10
CA ALA A 27 -2.45 2.12 23.94
C ALA A 27 -2.07 1.43 22.60
N THR A 28 -0.80 1.09 22.40
CA THR A 28 -0.34 0.37 21.19
C THR A 28 -0.83 -1.08 21.14
N GLY A 29 -0.86 -1.76 22.29
CA GLY A 29 -1.31 -3.15 22.39
C GLY A 29 -2.83 -3.34 22.28
N LEU A 30 -3.63 -2.47 22.90
CA LEU A 30 -5.10 -2.54 22.79
C LEU A 30 -5.62 -2.02 21.45
N GLY A 31 -5.07 -0.93 20.92
CA GLY A 31 -5.52 -0.38 19.64
C GLY A 31 -5.43 -1.41 18.52
N THR A 32 -4.25 -2.01 18.35
CA THR A 32 -4.02 -3.07 17.35
C THR A 32 -4.97 -4.26 17.51
N ARG A 33 -5.23 -4.70 18.75
CA ARG A 33 -6.12 -5.84 19.03
C ARG A 33 -7.59 -5.54 18.75
N LEU A 34 -8.03 -4.29 18.97
CA LEU A 34 -9.39 -3.86 18.64
C LEU A 34 -9.58 -3.76 17.12
N PHE A 35 -8.61 -3.21 16.38
CA PHE A 35 -8.62 -3.21 14.91
C PHE A 35 -8.69 -4.62 14.32
N LEU A 36 -7.89 -5.56 14.84
CA LEU A 36 -7.91 -6.95 14.36
C LEU A 36 -9.25 -7.65 14.65
N ARG A 37 -9.89 -7.33 15.79
CA ARG A 37 -11.19 -7.92 16.17
C ARG A 37 -12.34 -7.37 15.32
N GLU A 38 -12.33 -6.06 15.03
CA GLU A 38 -13.28 -5.43 14.11
C GLU A 38 -13.12 -5.98 12.69
N ALA A 39 -11.88 -6.11 12.21
CA ALA A 39 -11.57 -6.67 10.90
C ALA A 39 -12.04 -8.13 10.74
N ALA A 40 -11.94 -8.93 11.81
CA ALA A 40 -12.41 -10.31 11.86
C ALA A 40 -13.96 -10.42 11.95
N ALA A 41 -14.64 -9.41 12.49
CA ALA A 41 -16.10 -9.39 12.62
C ALA A 41 -16.83 -8.83 11.38
N ALA A 42 -16.11 -8.20 10.44
CA ALA A 42 -16.69 -7.64 9.24
C ALA A 42 -17.30 -8.74 8.32
N PRO A 43 -18.37 -8.46 7.54
CA PRO A 43 -19.04 -9.44 6.69
C PRO A 43 -18.11 -10.08 5.64
N THR A 44 -18.15 -11.41 5.51
CA THR A 44 -17.36 -12.15 4.52
C THR A 44 -18.03 -12.05 3.15
N GLY A 45 -17.54 -11.14 2.31
CA GLY A 45 -17.85 -11.03 0.88
C GLY A 45 -16.57 -11.02 0.05
N LYS A 46 -16.68 -10.90 -1.28
CA LYS A 46 -15.52 -10.70 -2.17
C LYS A 46 -14.84 -9.36 -1.86
N ARG A 47 -13.82 -9.38 -1.00
CA ARG A 47 -13.03 -8.20 -0.60
C ARG A 47 -11.84 -8.03 -1.54
N LEU A 48 -11.66 -6.82 -2.06
CA LEU A 48 -10.47 -6.43 -2.80
C LEU A 48 -9.52 -5.67 -1.87
N LEU A 49 -8.26 -6.10 -1.82
CA LEU A 49 -7.19 -5.33 -1.20
C LEU A 49 -6.36 -4.67 -2.30
N VAL A 50 -6.32 -3.33 -2.29
CA VAL A 50 -5.41 -2.56 -3.15
C VAL A 50 -4.24 -2.10 -2.30
N CYS A 51 -3.03 -2.55 -2.62
CA CYS A 51 -1.80 -2.13 -1.95
C CYS A 51 -1.05 -1.10 -2.81
N LEU A 52 -1.00 0.16 -2.36
CA LEU A 52 -0.20 1.20 -3.00
C LEU A 52 1.14 1.36 -2.25
N PHE A 53 2.22 0.87 -2.85
CA PHE A 53 3.56 1.01 -2.29
C PHE A 53 4.25 2.26 -2.83
N GLN A 54 4.35 3.31 -2.01
CA GLN A 54 5.00 4.57 -2.38
C GLN A 54 6.53 4.47 -2.22
N ARG A 55 7.20 4.00 -3.29
CA ARG A 55 8.68 3.96 -3.35
C ARG A 55 9.27 5.37 -3.33
N GLY A 56 10.42 5.54 -2.70
CA GLY A 56 11.12 6.84 -2.64
C GLY A 56 10.88 7.66 -1.37
N ALA A 57 10.35 7.03 -0.31
CA ALA A 57 10.11 7.61 1.01
C ALA A 57 9.09 8.75 1.01
N VAL A 58 7.84 8.39 1.24
CA VAL A 58 6.77 9.38 1.45
C VAL A 58 6.92 10.09 2.79
N ASP A 59 6.72 11.40 2.78
CA ASP A 59 6.74 12.21 3.99
C ASP A 59 5.37 12.21 4.68
N GLY A 60 5.17 11.22 5.56
CA GLY A 60 3.92 11.03 6.27
C GLY A 60 3.49 12.23 7.11
N LEU A 61 4.44 13.05 7.60
CA LEU A 61 4.16 14.26 8.38
C LEU A 61 3.64 15.42 7.53
N ASN A 62 3.81 15.38 6.21
CA ASN A 62 3.18 16.33 5.29
C ASN A 62 1.93 15.75 4.62
N MET A 63 1.75 14.43 4.58
CA MET A 63 0.46 13.83 4.18
C MET A 63 -0.62 14.02 5.26
N VAL A 64 -0.25 13.74 6.51
CA VAL A 64 -1.11 13.85 7.70
C VAL A 64 -0.40 14.80 8.67
N VAL A 65 -0.68 16.08 8.46
CA VAL A 65 -0.03 17.24 9.08
C VAL A 65 -0.45 17.37 10.54
N PRO A 66 0.46 17.22 11.52
CA PRO A 66 0.17 17.49 12.93
C PRO A 66 0.27 19.00 13.21
N PHE A 67 -0.56 19.83 12.57
CA PHE A 67 -0.48 21.29 12.69
C PHE A 67 -0.73 21.79 14.12
N GLY A 68 -1.42 20.99 14.96
CA GLY A 68 -1.61 21.27 16.38
C GLY A 68 -0.37 21.04 17.26
N ASP A 69 0.68 20.40 16.73
CA ASP A 69 1.95 20.22 17.45
C ASP A 69 2.80 21.50 17.34
N PRO A 70 3.13 22.18 18.47
CA PRO A 70 3.94 23.40 18.44
C PRO A 70 5.36 23.19 17.90
N ASN A 71 5.85 21.94 17.84
CA ASN A 71 7.18 21.62 17.31
C ASN A 71 7.18 21.34 15.81
N TYR A 72 6.03 21.07 15.19
CA TYR A 72 5.97 20.67 13.78
C TYR A 72 6.57 21.74 12.87
N GLY A 73 6.13 22.99 13.01
CA GLY A 73 6.64 24.10 12.22
C GLY A 73 8.12 24.41 12.49
N SER A 74 8.55 24.40 13.76
CA SER A 74 9.92 24.76 14.14
C SER A 74 10.95 23.71 13.75
N THR A 75 10.56 22.43 13.69
CA THR A 75 11.44 21.34 13.25
C THR A 75 11.48 21.17 11.73
N ARG A 76 10.59 21.85 10.99
CA ARG A 76 10.42 21.70 9.53
C ARG A 76 10.25 23.06 8.84
N PRO A 77 11.16 24.03 9.07
CA PRO A 77 10.93 25.44 8.71
C PRO A 77 10.67 25.66 7.22
N ASP A 78 11.29 24.86 6.35
CA ASP A 78 11.21 25.05 4.90
C ASP A 78 10.05 24.29 4.23
N ILE A 79 9.45 23.33 4.93
CA ILE A 79 8.50 22.37 4.35
C ILE A 79 7.24 22.14 5.18
N ALA A 80 7.07 22.83 6.31
CA ALA A 80 5.88 22.70 7.14
C ALA A 80 4.65 23.25 6.40
N ILE A 81 3.56 22.48 6.43
CA ILE A 81 2.25 22.92 5.94
C ILE A 81 1.58 23.80 7.01
N GLY A 82 1.00 24.91 6.58
CA GLY A 82 0.34 25.86 7.47
C GLY A 82 -0.88 25.29 8.20
N ALA A 83 -1.32 25.96 9.26
CA ALA A 83 -2.57 25.63 9.93
C ALA A 83 -3.79 25.86 9.00
N PRO A 84 -4.95 25.22 9.24
CA PRO A 84 -6.12 25.32 8.35
C PRO A 84 -6.63 26.74 8.05
N SER A 85 -6.31 27.73 8.91
CA SER A 85 -6.68 29.13 8.70
C SER A 85 -5.75 29.89 7.74
N GLN A 86 -4.67 29.27 7.27
CA GLN A 86 -3.69 29.89 6.36
C GLN A 86 -4.00 29.49 4.91
N ALA A 87 -3.55 30.31 3.96
CA ALA A 87 -3.58 29.95 2.54
C ALA A 87 -2.73 28.69 2.31
N ASP A 88 -3.26 27.75 1.53
CA ASP A 88 -2.66 26.42 1.31
C ASP A 88 -2.33 25.66 2.62
N GLY A 89 -3.09 25.95 3.69
CA GLY A 89 -3.00 25.26 4.96
C GLY A 89 -3.54 23.83 4.91
N ALA A 90 -3.26 23.07 5.97
CA ALA A 90 -3.75 21.72 6.12
C ALA A 90 -5.28 21.67 6.18
N LEU A 91 -5.88 20.63 5.59
CA LEU A 91 -7.32 20.38 5.65
C LEU A 91 -7.65 19.75 6.99
N ASN A 92 -8.37 20.47 7.84
CA ASN A 92 -8.61 20.04 9.22
C ASN A 92 -9.36 18.70 9.31
N LEU A 93 -8.79 17.74 10.05
CA LEU A 93 -9.43 16.44 10.31
C LEU A 93 -10.13 16.42 11.67
N ASP A 94 -9.44 16.85 12.73
CA ASP A 94 -9.91 16.70 14.13
C ASP A 94 -9.51 17.85 15.07
N GLY A 95 -8.93 18.93 14.54
CA GLY A 95 -8.42 20.07 15.31
C GLY A 95 -6.96 19.94 15.74
N PHE A 96 -6.31 18.79 15.52
CA PHE A 96 -4.89 18.60 15.77
C PHE A 96 -4.14 18.13 14.51
N PHE A 97 -4.72 17.19 13.78
CA PHE A 97 -4.24 16.70 12.49
C PHE A 97 -5.02 17.30 11.33
N GLY A 98 -4.35 17.44 10.19
CA GLY A 98 -4.96 17.80 8.92
C GLY A 98 -4.38 17.00 7.75
N LEU A 99 -5.08 16.92 6.63
CA LEU A 99 -4.50 16.40 5.39
C LEU A 99 -3.72 17.50 4.65
N HIS A 100 -2.75 17.10 3.85
CA HIS A 100 -2.16 18.00 2.85
C HIS A 100 -3.28 18.60 1.96
N PRO A 101 -3.25 19.89 1.58
CA PRO A 101 -4.25 20.50 0.68
C PRO A 101 -4.43 19.73 -0.64
N ALA A 102 -3.34 19.27 -1.28
CA ALA A 102 -3.38 18.40 -2.46
C ALA A 102 -4.12 17.05 -2.28
N MET A 103 -4.46 16.67 -1.04
CA MET A 103 -5.23 15.45 -0.73
C MET A 103 -6.71 15.75 -0.44
N GLU A 104 -7.22 16.91 -0.86
CA GLU A 104 -8.62 17.31 -0.70
C GLU A 104 -9.63 16.26 -1.19
N SER A 105 -9.28 15.51 -2.24
CA SER A 105 -10.12 14.43 -2.77
C SER A 105 -10.40 13.30 -1.77
N LEU A 106 -9.65 13.21 -0.67
CA LEU A 106 -9.88 12.24 0.41
C LEU A 106 -10.79 12.77 1.54
N MET A 107 -11.09 14.07 1.57
CA MET A 107 -11.95 14.66 2.61
C MET A 107 -13.37 14.09 2.63
N PRO A 108 -14.01 13.76 1.49
CA PRO A 108 -15.31 13.08 1.52
C PRO A 108 -15.25 11.73 2.27
N ALA A 109 -14.22 10.93 2.00
CA ALA A 109 -14.01 9.63 2.66
C ALA A 109 -13.67 9.76 4.16
N TRP A 110 -13.01 10.85 4.55
CA TRP A 110 -12.86 11.19 5.96
C TRP A 110 -14.20 11.55 6.61
N SER A 111 -14.97 12.40 5.93
CA SER A 111 -16.23 12.96 6.44
C SER A 111 -17.31 11.88 6.60
N ASP A 112 -17.37 10.91 5.70
CA ASP A 112 -18.29 9.77 5.77
C ASP A 112 -17.78 8.60 6.63
N ARG A 113 -16.57 8.72 7.20
CA ARG A 113 -15.90 7.73 8.05
C ARG A 113 -15.51 6.43 7.33
N SER A 114 -15.36 6.45 6.01
CA SER A 114 -14.81 5.33 5.23
C SER A 114 -13.28 5.33 5.13
N LEU A 115 -12.63 6.44 5.49
CA LEU A 115 -11.16 6.56 5.60
C LEU A 115 -10.70 6.49 7.05
N ALA A 116 -9.71 5.62 7.31
CA ALA A 116 -8.98 5.58 8.57
C ALA A 116 -7.49 5.82 8.33
N ILE A 117 -6.87 6.63 9.18
CA ILE A 117 -5.46 6.96 9.14
C ILE A 117 -4.79 6.41 10.39
N ILE A 118 -3.73 5.62 10.22
CA ILE A 118 -2.91 5.11 11.33
C ILE A 118 -1.57 5.83 11.27
N HIS A 119 -1.33 6.70 12.23
CA HIS A 119 -0.07 7.44 12.36
C HIS A 119 0.87 6.76 13.36
N ALA A 120 2.13 7.22 13.41
CA ALA A 120 3.14 6.73 14.35
C ALA A 120 3.35 5.20 14.30
N CYS A 121 3.12 4.61 13.14
CA CYS A 121 3.45 3.23 12.82
C CYS A 121 4.63 3.19 11.85
N GLY A 122 5.46 2.16 11.95
CA GLY A 122 6.62 1.99 11.10
C GLY A 122 7.36 0.69 11.40
N SER A 123 8.41 0.43 10.62
CA SER A 123 9.30 -0.71 10.85
C SER A 123 9.94 -0.62 12.25
N PRO A 124 9.96 -1.72 13.04
CA PRO A 124 10.73 -1.78 14.28
C PRO A 124 12.24 -1.87 14.04
N ASP A 125 12.66 -2.13 12.80
CA ASP A 125 14.06 -2.20 12.41
C ASP A 125 14.63 -0.79 12.13
N PRO A 126 15.76 -0.41 12.75
CA PRO A 126 16.33 0.94 12.66
C PRO A 126 17.27 1.13 11.44
N THR A 127 17.21 0.26 10.43
CA THR A 127 18.08 0.35 9.26
C THR A 127 18.02 1.73 8.61
N ARG A 128 19.20 2.21 8.18
CA ARG A 128 19.35 3.44 7.39
C ARG A 128 19.51 3.16 5.90
N SER A 129 19.49 1.88 5.51
CA SER A 129 19.54 1.48 4.10
C SER A 129 18.13 1.53 3.50
N HIS A 130 17.95 2.37 2.48
CA HIS A 130 16.69 2.43 1.74
C HIS A 130 16.32 1.07 1.13
N PHE A 131 17.29 0.32 0.62
CA PHE A 131 17.07 -1.00 0.04
C PHE A 131 16.59 -2.00 1.09
N ASP A 132 17.25 -2.06 2.25
CA ASP A 132 16.85 -2.97 3.32
C ASP A 132 15.45 -2.59 3.86
N ALA A 133 15.18 -1.29 4.06
CA ALA A 133 13.88 -0.83 4.55
C ALA A 133 12.74 -1.17 3.56
N GLN A 134 12.98 -0.98 2.26
CA GLN A 134 12.04 -1.33 1.22
C GLN A 134 11.77 -2.85 1.20
N ASP A 135 12.83 -3.66 1.22
CA ASP A 135 12.71 -5.11 1.26
C ASP A 135 11.90 -5.57 2.47
N TYR A 136 12.19 -5.04 3.66
CA TYR A 136 11.45 -5.40 4.88
C TYR A 136 9.98 -5.02 4.84
N MET A 137 9.62 -3.91 4.21
CA MET A 137 8.22 -3.52 4.04
C MET A 137 7.48 -4.42 3.04
N GLU A 138 8.17 -4.92 2.02
CA GLU A 138 7.60 -5.85 1.03
C GLU A 138 7.54 -7.29 1.54
N THR A 139 8.55 -7.74 2.29
CA THR A 139 8.57 -9.07 2.88
C THR A 139 7.79 -9.16 4.17
N GLY A 140 7.57 -8.05 4.89
CA GLY A 140 6.95 -8.05 6.20
C GLY A 140 7.79 -8.72 7.30
N THR A 141 9.11 -8.79 7.12
CA THR A 141 10.05 -9.44 8.07
C THR A 141 11.21 -8.51 8.43
N PRO A 142 10.97 -7.46 9.25
CA PRO A 142 12.01 -6.49 9.62
C PRO A 142 13.24 -7.14 10.24
N GLY A 143 14.43 -6.78 9.74
CA GLY A 143 15.71 -7.29 10.23
C GLY A 143 16.10 -8.68 9.72
N VAL A 144 15.21 -9.38 9.01
CA VAL A 144 15.50 -10.68 8.39
C VAL A 144 15.84 -10.47 6.92
N LYS A 145 17.13 -10.58 6.60
CA LYS A 145 17.60 -10.53 5.22
C LYS A 145 17.30 -11.86 4.52
N GLY A 146 16.89 -11.77 3.25
CA GLY A 146 16.73 -12.96 2.41
C GLY A 146 15.42 -13.74 2.61
N SER A 147 14.38 -13.15 3.20
CA SER A 147 13.04 -13.78 3.24
C SER A 147 12.62 -14.19 1.82
N PRO A 148 12.28 -15.46 1.58
CA PRO A 148 12.10 -15.99 0.22
C PRO A 148 10.85 -15.41 -0.46
N ASP A 149 9.90 -14.91 0.32
CA ASP A 149 8.58 -14.49 -0.14
C ASP A 149 8.11 -13.14 0.44
N GLY A 150 7.14 -12.55 -0.25
CA GLY A 150 6.45 -11.34 0.13
C GLY A 150 5.28 -11.60 1.09
N TRP A 151 4.95 -10.61 1.93
CA TRP A 151 3.87 -10.83 2.90
C TRP A 151 2.50 -10.98 2.23
N LEU A 152 2.28 -10.33 1.07
CA LEU A 152 1.01 -10.44 0.35
C LEU A 152 0.89 -11.81 -0.32
N ASN A 153 1.98 -12.37 -0.85
CA ASN A 153 1.99 -13.76 -1.34
C ASN A 153 1.67 -14.75 -0.21
N ARG A 154 2.31 -14.61 0.95
CA ARG A 154 1.97 -15.43 2.13
C ARG A 154 0.52 -15.26 2.59
N HIS A 155 -0.03 -14.05 2.46
CA HIS A 155 -1.45 -13.83 2.73
C HIS A 155 -2.34 -14.60 1.74
N LEU A 156 -2.01 -14.62 0.45
CA LEU A 156 -2.73 -15.43 -0.53
C LEU A 156 -2.69 -16.92 -0.17
N GLN A 157 -1.54 -17.44 0.26
CA GLN A 157 -1.46 -18.84 0.70
C GLN A 157 -2.32 -19.13 1.94
N SER A 158 -2.56 -18.15 2.81
CA SER A 158 -3.37 -18.34 4.03
C SER A 158 -4.88 -18.23 3.81
N THR A 159 -5.33 -17.84 2.62
CA THR A 159 -6.76 -17.78 2.28
C THR A 159 -7.13 -18.87 1.27
N SER A 160 -8.27 -19.52 1.47
CA SER A 160 -8.87 -20.43 0.49
C SER A 160 -9.46 -19.63 -0.68
N GLY A 161 -9.04 -19.93 -1.90
CA GLY A 161 -9.62 -19.38 -3.12
C GLY A 161 -9.26 -20.26 -4.31
N ASP A 162 -10.27 -20.66 -5.07
CA ASP A 162 -10.15 -21.57 -6.23
C ASP A 162 -9.97 -20.81 -7.55
N ALA A 163 -9.76 -19.49 -7.50
CA ALA A 163 -9.51 -18.69 -8.69
C ALA A 163 -8.08 -18.91 -9.20
N ASP A 164 -7.93 -19.10 -10.52
CA ASP A 164 -6.62 -19.26 -11.17
C ASP A 164 -5.75 -18.01 -11.02
N LEU A 165 -6.37 -16.84 -10.85
CA LEU A 165 -5.70 -15.57 -10.62
C LEU A 165 -6.03 -15.02 -9.22
N ARG A 166 -5.02 -14.99 -8.33
CA ARG A 166 -5.23 -14.63 -6.93
C ARG A 166 -4.58 -13.32 -6.49
N GLY A 167 -3.63 -12.82 -7.28
CA GLY A 167 -2.97 -11.54 -7.04
C GLY A 167 -2.48 -10.93 -8.34
N ILE A 168 -2.65 -9.62 -8.47
CA ILE A 168 -2.21 -8.85 -9.63
C ILE A 168 -1.34 -7.70 -9.16
N ALA A 169 -0.19 -7.53 -9.79
CA ALA A 169 0.61 -6.31 -9.73
C ALA A 169 0.60 -5.61 -11.09
N VAL A 170 0.27 -4.31 -11.08
CA VAL A 170 0.36 -3.47 -12.27
C VAL A 170 1.80 -2.95 -12.43
N THR A 171 2.73 -3.85 -12.72
CA THR A 171 4.18 -3.60 -12.83
C THR A 171 4.83 -4.46 -13.92
N ASN A 172 6.01 -4.08 -14.41
CA ASN A 172 6.74 -4.85 -15.45
C ASN A 172 7.25 -6.21 -14.97
N THR A 173 7.51 -6.36 -13.67
CA THR A 173 8.00 -7.60 -13.05
C THR A 173 7.26 -7.84 -11.75
N THR A 174 7.20 -9.09 -11.31
CA THR A 174 6.58 -9.44 -10.03
C THR A 174 7.30 -8.74 -8.88
N PRO A 175 6.62 -7.87 -8.12
CA PRO A 175 7.25 -7.16 -7.02
C PRO A 175 7.51 -8.12 -5.86
N ARG A 176 8.49 -7.78 -5.00
CA ARG A 176 8.89 -8.64 -3.88
C ARG A 176 7.73 -8.95 -2.94
N ILE A 177 6.78 -8.03 -2.78
CA ILE A 177 5.56 -8.21 -1.97
C ILE A 177 4.66 -9.37 -2.44
N LEU A 178 4.72 -9.74 -3.73
CA LEU A 178 3.99 -10.85 -4.33
C LEU A 178 4.87 -12.05 -4.70
N ALA A 179 6.18 -12.01 -4.48
CA ALA A 179 7.04 -13.17 -4.71
C ALA A 179 6.69 -14.31 -3.74
N GLY A 180 6.60 -15.55 -4.24
CA GLY A 180 6.32 -16.74 -3.43
C GLY A 180 5.54 -17.80 -4.23
N GLU A 181 5.02 -18.81 -3.53
CA GLU A 181 4.38 -19.98 -4.14
C GLU A 181 2.96 -19.72 -4.66
N ALA A 182 2.24 -18.73 -4.13
CA ALA A 182 0.90 -18.43 -4.62
C ALA A 182 0.95 -17.84 -6.04
N ALA A 183 0.07 -18.34 -6.91
CA ALA A 183 -0.11 -17.83 -8.26
C ALA A 183 -0.44 -16.32 -8.23
N SER A 184 0.48 -15.52 -8.76
CA SER A 184 0.35 -14.07 -8.86
C SER A 184 0.90 -13.61 -10.20
N TYR A 185 0.22 -12.62 -10.78
CA TYR A 185 0.54 -12.10 -12.10
C TYR A 185 1.05 -10.67 -12.00
N ALA A 186 2.04 -10.34 -12.81
CA ALA A 186 2.53 -8.98 -12.96
C ALA A 186 2.48 -8.57 -14.43
N ALA A 187 1.78 -7.48 -14.71
CA ALA A 187 1.76 -6.88 -16.04
C ALA A 187 1.75 -5.36 -15.92
N SER A 188 2.52 -4.69 -16.78
CA SER A 188 2.65 -3.24 -16.72
C SER A 188 1.48 -2.48 -17.32
N THR A 189 0.68 -3.17 -18.12
CA THR A 189 -0.70 -2.82 -18.50
C THR A 189 -1.46 -4.13 -18.68
N LEU A 190 -2.79 -4.13 -18.61
CA LEU A 190 -3.57 -5.33 -18.97
C LEU A 190 -3.28 -5.80 -20.41
N THR A 191 -2.69 -4.93 -21.24
CA THR A 191 -2.32 -5.19 -22.63
C THR A 191 -0.82 -5.41 -22.88
N SER A 192 0.03 -5.51 -21.85
CA SER A 192 1.50 -5.38 -22.05
C SER A 192 2.20 -6.60 -22.66
N LEU A 193 1.52 -7.72 -22.86
CA LEU A 193 2.08 -8.78 -23.71
C LEU A 193 1.75 -8.46 -25.17
N ASP A 194 2.36 -7.41 -25.72
CA ASP A 194 2.26 -7.10 -27.15
C ASP A 194 3.11 -8.11 -27.93
N LEU A 195 2.51 -9.25 -28.28
CA LEU A 195 3.10 -10.23 -29.19
C LEU A 195 3.05 -9.74 -30.66
N GLY A 196 2.56 -8.51 -30.90
CA GLY A 196 2.25 -7.96 -32.21
C GLY A 196 0.75 -8.07 -32.52
N ARG A 197 0.12 -6.97 -32.95
CA ARG A 197 -1.27 -7.00 -33.42
C ARG A 197 -1.35 -7.52 -34.85
N GLY A 198 -2.18 -8.55 -35.10
CA GLY A 198 -2.41 -9.12 -36.44
C GLY A 198 -1.82 -10.52 -36.60
N THR A 199 -1.61 -10.96 -37.85
CA THR A 199 -1.08 -12.29 -38.20
C THR A 199 0.28 -12.62 -37.58
N ASP A 200 1.12 -11.61 -37.31
CA ASP A 200 2.46 -11.78 -36.73
C ASP A 200 2.41 -12.22 -35.25
N GLY A 201 1.46 -11.70 -34.46
CA GLY A 201 1.32 -12.10 -33.06
C GLY A 201 0.71 -13.47 -32.85
N THR A 202 -0.15 -13.92 -33.77
CA THR A 202 -0.67 -15.29 -33.76
C THR A 202 0.45 -16.30 -34.04
N LEU A 203 1.37 -15.96 -34.95
CA LEU A 203 2.53 -16.79 -35.28
C LEU A 203 3.55 -16.84 -34.14
N VAL A 204 3.86 -15.71 -33.51
CA VAL A 204 4.74 -15.67 -32.33
C VAL A 204 4.11 -16.45 -31.16
N ARG A 205 2.79 -16.33 -30.96
CA ARG A 205 2.06 -17.09 -29.95
C ARG A 205 2.11 -18.59 -30.22
N GLN A 206 1.81 -19.04 -31.45
CA GLN A 206 1.92 -20.46 -31.83
C GLN A 206 3.34 -20.98 -31.64
N ALA A 207 4.37 -20.20 -31.98
CA ALA A 207 5.75 -20.60 -31.77
C ALA A 207 6.11 -20.75 -30.28
N ILE A 208 5.63 -19.85 -29.41
CA ILE A 208 5.82 -19.95 -27.95
C ILE A 208 5.04 -21.16 -27.39
N ASP A 209 3.80 -21.35 -27.84
CA ASP A 209 2.94 -22.46 -27.42
C ASP A 209 3.58 -23.81 -27.79
N GLU A 210 4.04 -23.97 -29.03
CA GLU A 210 4.77 -25.16 -29.50
C GLU A 210 6.09 -25.42 -28.77
N MET A 211 6.80 -24.36 -28.36
CA MET A 211 8.11 -24.51 -27.69
C MET A 211 8.00 -24.84 -26.20
N TYR A 212 6.92 -24.42 -25.54
CA TYR A 212 6.85 -24.40 -24.07
C TYR A 212 5.61 -25.06 -23.48
N VAL A 213 4.45 -25.05 -24.15
CA VAL A 213 3.24 -25.65 -23.60
C VAL A 213 3.29 -27.17 -23.77
N GLY A 214 3.05 -27.89 -22.67
CA GLY A 214 3.24 -29.34 -22.58
C GLY A 214 4.61 -29.79 -22.04
N ARG A 215 5.56 -28.86 -21.81
CA ARG A 215 6.71 -29.15 -20.93
C ARG A 215 6.20 -29.25 -19.50
N GLY A 216 6.49 -30.37 -18.84
CA GLY A 216 6.17 -30.58 -17.42
C GLY A 216 7.14 -29.88 -16.46
N ASP A 217 7.94 -28.91 -16.92
CA ASP A 217 8.87 -28.13 -16.10
C ASP A 217 8.30 -26.76 -15.76
N LEU A 218 8.91 -26.09 -14.78
CA LEU A 218 8.46 -24.77 -14.27
C LEU A 218 8.31 -23.72 -15.39
N LEU A 219 9.17 -23.81 -16.41
CA LEU A 219 9.15 -22.87 -17.53
C LEU A 219 7.89 -23.09 -18.39
N GLY A 220 7.54 -24.35 -18.68
CA GLY A 220 6.32 -24.70 -19.40
C GLY A 220 5.05 -24.27 -18.66
N THR A 221 4.98 -24.52 -17.34
CA THR A 221 3.85 -24.06 -16.50
C THR A 221 3.74 -22.53 -16.50
N THR A 222 4.87 -21.82 -16.30
CA THR A 222 4.88 -20.34 -16.25
C THR A 222 4.45 -19.73 -17.59
N VAL A 223 4.90 -20.29 -18.71
CA VAL A 223 4.51 -19.82 -20.05
C VAL A 223 3.04 -20.09 -20.33
N GLY A 224 2.54 -21.29 -19.99
CA GLY A 224 1.12 -21.63 -20.14
C GLY A 224 0.20 -20.71 -19.35
N GLU A 225 0.53 -20.46 -18.07
CA GLU A 225 -0.21 -19.52 -17.22
C GLU A 225 -0.15 -18.09 -17.77
N THR A 226 1.01 -17.65 -18.28
CA THR A 226 1.15 -16.31 -18.88
C THR A 226 0.28 -16.16 -20.13
N LEU A 227 0.23 -17.17 -21.00
CA LEU A 227 -0.58 -17.14 -22.23
C LEU A 227 -2.08 -17.21 -21.96
N ALA A 228 -2.51 -17.96 -20.95
CA ALA A 228 -3.91 -18.02 -20.50
C ALA A 228 -4.35 -16.68 -19.90
N ASN A 229 -3.52 -16.09 -19.04
CA ASN A 229 -3.78 -14.76 -18.47
C ASN A 229 -3.84 -13.68 -19.55
N TYR A 230 -2.98 -13.74 -20.56
CA TYR A 230 -3.02 -12.80 -21.68
C TYR A 230 -4.35 -12.81 -22.45
N GLU A 231 -4.94 -13.97 -22.70
CA GLU A 231 -6.23 -14.07 -23.38
C GLU A 231 -7.33 -13.38 -22.57
N ILE A 232 -7.40 -13.68 -21.27
CA ILE A 232 -8.31 -13.04 -20.33
C ILE A 232 -8.17 -11.51 -20.39
N PHE A 233 -6.95 -10.99 -20.32
CA PHE A 233 -6.75 -9.54 -20.32
C PHE A 233 -6.98 -8.86 -21.67
N THR A 234 -6.73 -9.57 -22.78
CA THR A 234 -7.04 -9.07 -24.13
C THR A 234 -8.54 -8.95 -24.33
N GLU A 235 -9.31 -9.96 -23.91
CA GLU A 235 -10.77 -9.94 -23.94
C GLU A 235 -11.32 -8.81 -23.05
N LEU A 236 -10.78 -8.66 -21.84
CA LEU A 236 -11.15 -7.55 -20.95
C LEU A 236 -10.89 -6.20 -21.60
N GLY A 237 -9.71 -6.00 -22.18
CA GLY A 237 -9.34 -4.77 -22.88
C GLY A 237 -10.30 -4.47 -24.04
N ALA A 238 -10.73 -5.49 -24.79
CA ALA A 238 -11.65 -5.35 -25.91
C ALA A 238 -13.09 -4.99 -25.48
N GLN A 239 -13.54 -5.45 -24.31
CA GLN A 239 -14.86 -5.09 -23.77
C GLN A 239 -14.96 -3.60 -23.39
N GLY A 240 -13.81 -2.94 -23.18
CA GLY A 240 -13.74 -1.56 -22.73
C GLY A 240 -14.17 -1.41 -21.27
N TYR A 241 -13.79 -0.29 -20.66
CA TYR A 241 -14.16 0.04 -19.28
C TYR A 241 -14.71 1.45 -19.20
N ALA A 242 -15.98 1.55 -18.81
CA ALA A 242 -16.62 2.81 -18.47
C ALA A 242 -16.61 2.98 -16.93
N PRO A 243 -15.86 3.96 -16.39
CA PRO A 243 -15.91 4.30 -14.98
C PRO A 243 -17.34 4.62 -14.51
N GLN A 244 -17.68 4.22 -13.28
CA GLN A 244 -18.96 4.49 -12.65
C GLN A 244 -18.79 5.39 -11.43
N ASN A 245 -19.91 5.81 -10.81
CA ASN A 245 -19.93 6.62 -9.59
C ASN A 245 -19.14 7.95 -9.71
N GLY A 246 -19.07 8.52 -10.92
CA GLY A 246 -18.33 9.75 -11.19
C GLY A 246 -16.81 9.61 -11.14
N ALA A 247 -16.27 8.39 -11.11
CA ALA A 247 -14.82 8.17 -11.08
C ALA A 247 -14.17 8.69 -12.35
N ALA A 248 -13.18 9.58 -12.19
CA ALA A 248 -12.35 10.10 -13.27
C ALA A 248 -10.89 9.74 -12.99
N TYR A 249 -10.29 8.93 -13.85
CA TYR A 249 -8.89 8.55 -13.74
C TYR A 249 -8.03 9.56 -14.52
N PRO A 250 -7.04 10.22 -13.90
CA PRO A 250 -6.16 11.13 -14.61
C PRO A 250 -5.29 10.35 -15.60
N ASN A 251 -4.88 11.01 -16.70
CA ASN A 251 -3.95 10.43 -17.67
C ASN A 251 -2.51 10.41 -17.12
N SER A 252 -2.30 9.64 -16.06
CA SER A 252 -1.01 9.38 -15.43
C SER A 252 -0.74 7.86 -15.39
N SER A 253 0.47 7.44 -15.05
CA SER A 253 0.76 6.01 -14.85
C SER A 253 -0.13 5.41 -13.76
N LEU A 254 -0.16 6.03 -12.57
CA LEU A 254 -0.98 5.57 -11.45
C LEU A 254 -2.48 5.60 -11.77
N GLY A 255 -2.96 6.66 -12.43
CA GLY A 255 -4.37 6.78 -12.83
C GLY A 255 -4.80 5.63 -13.73
N ARG A 256 -3.98 5.29 -14.73
CA ARG A 256 -4.21 4.12 -15.60
C ARG A 256 -4.15 2.81 -14.84
N SER A 257 -3.17 2.60 -13.96
CA SER A 257 -3.09 1.37 -13.15
C SER A 257 -4.31 1.17 -12.26
N LEU A 258 -4.83 2.23 -11.64
CA LEU A 258 -6.06 2.14 -10.83
C LEU A 258 -7.31 1.89 -11.69
N GLN A 259 -7.36 2.41 -12.91
CA GLN A 259 -8.43 2.14 -13.87
C GLN A 259 -8.43 0.66 -14.26
N GLU A 260 -7.26 0.09 -14.55
CA GLU A 260 -7.09 -1.32 -14.88
C GLU A 260 -7.50 -2.24 -13.72
N ILE A 261 -7.07 -1.94 -12.49
CA ILE A 261 -7.50 -2.69 -11.30
C ILE A 261 -9.03 -2.69 -11.16
N ALA A 262 -9.67 -1.55 -11.41
CA ALA A 262 -11.12 -1.44 -11.36
C ALA A 262 -11.83 -2.23 -12.48
N GLN A 263 -11.24 -2.29 -13.67
CA GLN A 263 -11.72 -3.11 -14.78
C GLN A 263 -11.66 -4.60 -14.44
N VAL A 264 -10.54 -5.09 -13.91
CA VAL A 264 -10.41 -6.49 -13.47
C VAL A 264 -11.45 -6.83 -12.41
N ARG A 265 -11.57 -5.99 -11.37
CA ARG A 265 -12.53 -6.25 -10.29
C ARG A 265 -13.97 -6.36 -10.79
N ARG A 266 -14.32 -5.57 -11.82
CA ARG A 266 -15.66 -5.56 -12.43
C ARG A 266 -15.94 -6.82 -13.24
N ALA A 267 -14.92 -7.42 -13.84
CA ALA A 267 -15.05 -8.68 -14.56
C ALA A 267 -15.21 -9.90 -13.64
N ASP A 268 -15.05 -9.70 -12.33
CA ASP A 268 -15.25 -10.70 -11.29
C ASP A 268 -14.33 -11.92 -11.38
N ILE A 269 -13.12 -11.68 -11.90
CA ILE A 269 -11.99 -12.61 -11.98
C ILE A 269 -11.13 -12.47 -10.72
#